data_AF-A0A7C3HVB1-F1
#
_entry.id   AF-A0A7C3HVB1-F1
#
_cell.length_a   1.000
_cell.length_b   1.000
_cell.length_c   1.000
_cell.angle_alpha   90.00
_cell.angle_beta   90.00
_cell.angle_gamma   90.00
#
_symmetry.space_group_name_H-M   'P 1'
#
loop_
_entity.id
_entity.type
_entity.pdbx_description
1 polymer ?
#
loop_
_entity_poly.entity_id
_entity_poly.type
_entity_poly.pdbx_seq_one_letter_code
_entity_poly.pdbx_strand_id
1 'polypeptide(L)'
;MALKPTSSLLRRSSPVNKHPDHPRKALGKGLSALLGPKTPVEAPGSTSAHETPGEVLRVPVDLIDPNPLQSRTVFQPDRLQELAQSIASNGVIQPLVV
;
A
#
# COMPACT_ATOMS: atom_id res chain seq x y z
N MET A 1 9.25 -0.03 62.82
CA MET A 1 8.98 -0.85 61.62
C MET A 1 7.79 -0.25 60.89
N ALA A 2 8.01 0.40 59.75
CA ALA A 2 7.58 -0.07 58.41
C ALA A 2 6.07 -0.37 58.36
N LEU A 3 5.24 0.34 57.60
CA LEU A 3 5.24 0.38 56.13
C LEU A 3 4.49 1.64 55.64
N LYS A 4 5.03 2.34 54.63
CA LYS A 4 4.31 3.35 53.85
C LYS A 4 3.67 2.67 52.63
N PRO A 5 2.39 2.90 52.31
CA PRO A 5 1.86 2.48 51.03
C PRO A 5 1.49 3.66 50.12
N THR A 6 1.63 3.36 48.83
CA THR A 6 0.81 3.79 47.68
C THR A 6 1.07 5.11 46.94
N SER A 7 1.45 4.89 45.68
CA SER A 7 1.06 5.60 44.47
C SER A 7 1.85 6.85 44.06
N SER A 8 2.69 6.67 43.04
CA SER A 8 2.91 7.69 42.01
C SER A 8 3.26 7.01 40.69
N LEU A 9 2.21 6.62 39.95
CA LEU A 9 2.29 6.52 38.50
C LEU A 9 2.37 7.95 37.97
N LEU A 10 3.54 8.37 37.47
CA LEU A 10 3.57 9.41 36.45
C LEU A 10 4.63 9.08 35.40
N ARG A 11 4.09 8.51 34.32
CA ARG A 11 4.73 8.20 33.05
C ARG A 11 5.46 9.46 32.54
N ARG A 12 6.79 9.36 32.36
CA ARG A 12 7.53 10.30 31.51
C ARG A 12 7.01 10.16 30.08
N SER A 13 6.35 11.19 29.56
CA SER A 13 6.18 11.37 28.12
C SER A 13 6.70 12.75 27.76
N SER A 14 7.84 12.74 27.08
CA SER A 14 8.52 13.90 26.51
C SER A 14 7.56 14.77 25.68
N PRO A 15 7.75 16.10 25.62
CA PRO A 15 7.02 16.93 24.67
C PRO A 15 7.47 16.60 23.24
N VAL A 16 6.49 16.33 22.38
CA VAL A 16 6.63 16.24 20.92
C VAL A 16 7.26 17.53 20.40
N ASN A 17 8.41 17.42 19.74
CA ASN A 17 9.03 18.50 19.00
C ASN A 17 8.17 18.80 17.76
N LYS A 18 7.54 19.98 17.70
CA LYS A 18 6.71 20.42 16.58
C LYS A 18 7.59 21.14 15.56
N HIS A 19 7.96 20.48 14.47
CA HIS A 19 8.58 21.18 13.34
C HIS A 19 7.51 21.99 12.60
N PRO A 20 7.75 23.26 12.26
CA PRO A 20 6.79 24.05 11.49
C PRO A 20 6.74 23.53 10.05
N ASP A 21 5.54 23.17 9.60
CA ASP A 21 5.24 22.86 8.20
C ASP A 21 5.66 24.05 7.33
N HIS A 22 6.79 23.92 6.64
CA HIS A 22 7.12 24.83 5.56
C HIS A 22 6.17 24.54 4.41
N PRO A 23 5.41 25.54 3.91
CA PRO A 23 4.59 25.33 2.72
C PRO A 23 5.50 24.94 1.57
N ARG A 24 5.34 23.71 1.07
CA ARG A 24 6.12 23.20 -0.06
C ARG A 24 5.86 24.13 -1.24
N LYS A 25 6.91 24.82 -1.68
CA LYS A 25 6.91 25.72 -2.83
C LYS A 25 6.38 24.96 -4.03
N ALA A 26 5.13 25.24 -4.41
CA ALA A 26 4.45 24.51 -5.47
C ALA A 26 5.24 24.62 -6.78
N LEU A 27 5.37 23.48 -7.48
CA LEU A 27 5.91 23.41 -8.85
C LEU A 27 5.17 24.45 -9.69
N GLY A 28 5.94 25.24 -10.44
CA GLY A 28 5.54 26.54 -10.96
C GLY A 28 4.09 26.65 -11.45
N LYS A 29 3.52 27.83 -11.20
CA LYS A 29 2.24 28.43 -11.64
C LYS A 29 1.63 27.99 -13.00
N GLY A 30 2.36 27.30 -13.88
CA GLY A 30 1.84 26.76 -15.14
C GLY A 30 1.09 25.42 -15.02
N LEU A 31 1.36 24.59 -14.01
CA LEU A 31 0.70 23.28 -13.89
C LEU A 31 -0.79 23.39 -13.55
N SER A 32 -1.17 24.39 -12.74
CA SER A 32 -2.56 24.63 -12.36
C SER A 32 -3.43 25.10 -13.53
N ALA A 33 -2.83 25.68 -14.58
CA ALA A 33 -3.55 26.11 -15.78
C ALA A 33 -3.90 24.93 -16.71
N LEU A 34 -3.13 23.83 -16.65
CA LEU A 34 -3.39 22.62 -17.42
C LEU A 34 -4.35 21.66 -16.72
N LEU A 35 -4.35 21.65 -15.38
CA LEU A 35 -5.09 20.63 -14.62
C LEU A 35 -6.59 20.91 -14.45
N GLY A 36 -7.07 22.10 -14.83
CA GLY A 36 -8.49 22.47 -14.79
C GLY A 36 -9.12 22.41 -13.39
N PRO A 37 -10.28 23.05 -13.17
CA PRO A 37 -11.02 22.84 -11.94
C PRO A 37 -11.53 21.39 -11.92
N LYS A 38 -11.09 20.61 -10.92
CA LYS A 38 -11.65 19.30 -10.59
C LYS A 38 -13.08 19.48 -10.13
N THR A 39 -14.01 19.53 -11.08
CA THR A 39 -15.43 19.39 -10.81
C THR A 39 -15.72 17.90 -10.61
N PRO A 40 -16.27 17.49 -9.45
CA PRO A 40 -16.81 16.14 -9.32
C PRO A 40 -18.05 16.08 -10.21
N VAL A 41 -17.90 15.54 -11.42
CA VAL A 41 -19.05 15.13 -12.23
C VAL A 41 -19.48 13.77 -11.69
N GLU A 42 -20.49 13.78 -10.83
CA GLU A 42 -21.18 12.57 -10.39
C GLU A 42 -21.99 12.03 -11.59
N ALA A 43 -21.45 11.02 -12.26
CA ALA A 43 -22.17 10.24 -13.25
C ALA A 43 -22.97 9.14 -12.54
N PRO A 44 -24.31 9.06 -12.72
CA PRO A 44 -25.10 8.00 -12.13
C PRO A 44 -24.99 6.76 -13.01
N GLY A 45 -24.34 5.71 -12.52
CA GLY A 45 -24.42 4.39 -13.19
C GLY A 45 -23.17 3.52 -13.25
N SER A 46 -22.18 3.69 -12.37
CA SER A 46 -21.16 2.66 -12.20
C SER A 46 -21.16 2.18 -10.75
N THR A 47 -21.56 0.93 -10.54
CA THR A 47 -21.06 0.12 -9.42
C THR A 47 -19.55 -0.09 -9.61
N SER A 48 -18.79 0.99 -9.58
CA SER A 48 -17.35 0.94 -9.41
C SER A 48 -17.14 0.71 -7.93
N ALA A 49 -16.83 -0.53 -7.57
CA ALA A 49 -16.07 -0.77 -6.35
C ALA A 49 -14.95 0.28 -6.32
N HIS A 50 -14.94 1.08 -5.27
CA HIS A 50 -13.93 2.08 -5.04
C HIS A 50 -12.62 1.33 -4.82
N GLU A 51 -11.90 1.00 -5.88
CA GLU A 51 -10.58 0.36 -5.78
C GLU A 51 -9.65 1.37 -5.11
N THR A 52 -9.46 1.16 -3.82
CA THR A 52 -8.61 2.03 -3.03
C THR A 52 -7.16 1.71 -3.42
N PRO A 53 -6.30 2.70 -3.74
CA PRO A 53 -4.91 2.44 -4.05
C PRO A 53 -4.24 1.68 -2.90
N GLY A 54 -3.80 0.45 -3.15
CA GLY A 54 -3.17 -0.43 -2.15
C GLY A 54 -4.07 -1.51 -1.55
N GLU A 55 -5.31 -1.65 -2.02
CA GLU A 55 -6.17 -2.77 -1.66
C GLU A 55 -5.72 -4.08 -2.36
N VAL A 56 -5.67 -5.18 -1.61
CA VAL A 56 -5.34 -6.51 -2.15
C VAL A 56 -6.62 -7.18 -2.61
N LEU A 57 -6.70 -7.45 -3.92
CA LEU A 57 -7.86 -8.10 -4.55
C LEU A 57 -7.64 -9.61 -4.69
N ARG A 58 -8.75 -10.38 -4.62
CA ARG A 58 -8.75 -11.80 -4.99
C ARG A 58 -9.25 -11.94 -6.42
N VAL A 59 -8.36 -12.34 -7.32
CA VAL A 59 -8.63 -12.48 -8.75
C VAL A 59 -8.45 -13.95 -9.16
N PRO A 60 -9.38 -14.55 -9.93
CA PRO A 60 -9.17 -15.86 -10.54
C PRO A 60 -7.92 -15.88 -11.42
N VAL A 61 -7.12 -16.94 -11.32
CA VAL A 61 -5.83 -17.06 -12.04
C VAL A 61 -6.03 -17.02 -13.57
N ASP A 62 -7.14 -17.55 -14.07
CA ASP A 62 -7.46 -17.60 -15.51
C ASP A 62 -7.70 -16.22 -16.14
N LEU A 63 -7.82 -15.16 -15.33
CA LEU A 63 -7.93 -13.78 -15.81
C LEU A 63 -6.58 -13.05 -15.88
N ILE A 64 -5.47 -13.74 -15.57
CA ILE A 64 -4.13 -13.15 -15.51
C ILE A 64 -3.29 -13.71 -16.67
N ASP A 65 -2.89 -12.83 -17.59
CA ASP A 65 -2.01 -13.17 -18.71
C ASP A 65 -0.57 -12.66 -18.48
N PRO A 66 0.45 -13.38 -18.97
CA PRO A 66 1.82 -12.89 -18.93
C PRO A 66 1.99 -11.65 -19.82
N ASN A 67 2.64 -10.61 -19.30
CA ASN A 67 2.97 -9.44 -20.09
C ASN A 67 4.00 -9.80 -21.21
N PRO A 68 3.71 -9.52 -22.49
CA PRO A 68 4.63 -9.81 -23.60
C PRO A 68 5.99 -9.10 -23.50
N LEU A 69 6.08 -8.00 -22.75
CA LEU A 69 7.28 -7.19 -22.58
C LEU A 69 8.08 -7.55 -21.31
N GLN A 70 7.88 -8.75 -20.76
CA GLN A 70 8.66 -9.24 -19.61
C GLN A 70 10.11 -9.55 -20.01
N SER A 71 11.07 -8.87 -19.38
CA SER A 71 12.50 -9.05 -19.68
C SER A 71 13.04 -10.40 -19.21
N ARG A 72 12.48 -10.94 -18.11
CA ARG A 72 12.84 -12.27 -17.59
C ARG A 72 11.95 -13.33 -18.19
N THR A 73 12.49 -14.07 -19.16
CA THR A 73 11.78 -15.14 -19.87
C THR A 73 12.23 -16.55 -19.44
N VAL A 74 13.39 -16.67 -18.78
CA VAL A 74 13.97 -17.96 -18.41
C VAL A 74 13.91 -18.18 -16.89
N PHE A 75 13.40 -19.35 -16.49
CA PHE A 75 13.37 -19.84 -15.12
C PHE A 75 14.11 -21.18 -15.03
N GLN A 76 14.77 -21.42 -13.90
CA GLN A 76 15.38 -22.72 -13.63
C GLN A 76 14.25 -23.71 -13.23
N PRO A 77 14.14 -24.88 -13.87
CA PRO A 77 13.02 -25.79 -13.66
C PRO A 77 12.97 -26.29 -12.21
N ASP A 78 14.11 -26.67 -11.64
CA ASP A 78 14.19 -27.18 -10.26
C ASP A 78 13.71 -26.12 -9.25
N ARG A 79 14.12 -24.86 -9.43
CA ARG A 79 13.69 -23.74 -8.58
C ARG A 79 12.19 -23.45 -8.71
N LEU A 80 11.63 -23.59 -9.91
CA LEU A 80 10.21 -23.40 -10.13
C LEU A 80 9.40 -24.50 -9.44
N GLN A 81 9.90 -25.74 -9.48
CA GLN A 81 9.29 -26.87 -8.79
C GLN A 81 9.36 -26.73 -7.26
N GLU A 82 10.50 -26.29 -6.72
CA GLU A 82 10.64 -25.93 -5.30
C GLU A 82 9.61 -24.87 -4.88
N LEU A 83 9.45 -23.81 -5.70
CA LEU A 83 8.48 -22.75 -5.43
C LEU A 83 7.04 -23.27 -5.47
N ALA A 84 6.69 -24.09 -6.46
CA ALA A 84 5.35 -24.67 -6.58
C ALA A 84 5.00 -25.53 -5.36
N GLN A 85 5.94 -26.34 -4.87
CA GLN A 85 5.76 -27.14 -3.65
C GLN A 85 5.55 -26.25 -2.41
N SER A 86 6.33 -25.17 -2.28
CA SER A 86 6.19 -24.19 -1.18
C SER A 86 4.83 -23.48 -1.22
N ILE A 87 4.38 -23.07 -2.41
CA ILE A 87 3.05 -22.47 -2.59
C ILE A 87 1.94 -23.48 -2.26
N ALA A 88 2.11 -24.75 -2.62
CA ALA A 88 1.13 -25.78 -2.29
C ALA A 88 1.01 -26.04 -0.78
N SER A 89 2.12 -25.97 -0.03
CA SER A 89 2.11 -26.20 1.43
C SER A 89 1.69 -24.97 2.23
N ASN A 90 2.13 -23.78 1.83
CA ASN A 90 2.03 -22.56 2.65
C ASN A 90 1.09 -21.51 2.03
N GLY A 91 0.64 -21.72 0.79
CA GLY A 91 -0.05 -20.71 -0.01
C GLY A 91 0.89 -19.65 -0.57
N VAL A 92 0.30 -18.66 -1.24
CA VAL A 92 1.01 -17.49 -1.76
C VAL A 92 1.19 -16.48 -0.62
N ILE A 93 2.43 -16.28 -0.17
CA ILE A 93 2.75 -15.42 0.98
C ILE A 93 2.72 -13.92 0.65
N GLN A 94 3.00 -13.57 -0.61
CA GLN A 94 3.07 -12.19 -1.07
C GLN A 94 2.02 -11.94 -2.16
N PRO A 95 1.23 -10.85 -2.08
CA PRO A 95 0.37 -10.44 -3.17
C PRO A 95 1.14 -10.25 -4.48
N LEU A 96 0.56 -10.72 -5.57
CA LEU A 96 1.11 -10.52 -6.91
C LEU A 96 0.71 -9.13 -7.41
N VAL A 97 1.59 -8.54 -8.23
CA VAL A 97 1.29 -7.31 -8.98
C VAL A 97 0.90 -7.74 -10.39
N VAL A 98 -0.28 -7.32 -10.83
CA VAL A 98 -0.86 -7.62 -12.13
C VAL A 98 -1.37 -6.36 -12.80
#